data_AF-A0A2V9WNR0-F1
#
_entry.id   AF-A0A2V9WNR0-F1
#
_cell.length_a   1.000
_cell.length_b   1.000
_cell.length_c   1.000
_cell.angle_alpha   90.00
_cell.angle_beta   90.00
_cell.angle_gamma   90.00
#
_symmetry.space_group_name_H-M   'P 1'
#
loop_
_entity.id
_entity.type
_entity.pdbx_description
1 polymer ?
#
loop_
_entity_poly.entity_id
_entity_poly.type
_entity_poly.pdbx_seq_one_letter_code
_entity_poly.pdbx_strand_id
1 'polypeptide(L)' 'MMGMKVNEEKEVVIPPGKAYGRSGNHPMAGKTLQFKLRVTNIKRP' A
#
# COMPACT_ATOMS: atom_id res chain seq x y z
N MET A 1 -0.45 9.05 -0.34
CA MET A 1 -1.91 9.08 -0.14
C MET A 1 -2.37 10.53 -0.12
N MET A 2 -2.65 11.10 -1.28
CA MET A 2 -3.28 12.42 -1.35
C MET A 2 -4.79 12.22 -1.24
N GLY A 3 -5.46 12.99 -0.37
CA GLY A 3 -6.92 13.05 -0.28
C GLY A 3 -7.61 12.13 0.72
N MET A 4 -6.90 11.30 1.48
CA MET A 4 -7.54 10.51 2.55
C MET A 4 -7.71 11.33 3.83
N LYS A 5 -8.84 11.17 4.51
CA LYS A 5 -9.15 11.82 5.79
C LYS A 5 -8.59 11.01 6.96
N VAL A 6 -8.36 11.68 8.09
CA VAL A 6 -8.05 10.99 9.36
C VAL A 6 -9.20 10.05 9.71
N ASN A 7 -8.86 8.84 10.15
CA ASN A 7 -9.74 7.70 10.41
C ASN A 7 -10.38 7.03 9.19
N GLU A 8 -10.01 7.41 7.96
CA GLU A 8 -10.46 6.71 6.76
C GLU A 8 -9.71 5.38 6.60
N GLU A 9 -10.47 4.31 6.36
CA GLU A 9 -9.96 3.01 5.98
C GLU A 9 -10.10 2.80 4.48
N LYS A 10 -9.04 2.31 3.84
CA LYS A 10 -9.06 1.99 2.41
C LYS A 10 -8.34 0.69 2.13
N GLU A 11 -9.00 -0.15 1.36
CA GLU A 11 -8.39 -1.34 0.79
C GLU A 11 -7.72 -0.99 -0.54
N VAL A 12 -6.47 -1.43 -0.70
CA VAL A 12 -5.67 -1.19 -1.89
C VAL A 12 -5.06 -2.51 -2.34
N VAL A 13 -5.32 -2.86 -3.59
CA VAL A 13 -4.69 -4.00 -4.26
C VAL A 13 -3.52 -3.49 -5.08
N ILE A 14 -2.31 -3.90 -4.72
CA ILE A 14 -1.09 -3.51 -5.42
C ILE A 14 -0.55 -4.73 -6.17
N PRO A 15 -0.53 -4.72 -7.51
CA PRO A 15 0.06 -5.80 -8.29
C PRO A 15 1.58 -5.83 -8.11
N PRO A 16 2.24 -6.98 -8.28
CA PRO A 16 3.67 -7.15 -8.00
C PRO A 16 4.56 -6.16 -8.75
N GLY A 17 4.22 -5.84 -10.00
CA GLY A 17 4.97 -4.89 -10.81
C GLY A 17 4.96 -3.44 -10.30
N LYS A 18 4.07 -3.09 -9.36
CA LYS A 18 4.00 -1.76 -8.71
C LYS A 18 4.47 -1.79 -7.25
N ALA A 19 4.88 -2.95 -6.74
CA ALA A 19 5.38 -3.14 -5.37
C ALA A 19 6.84 -3.65 -5.41
N TYR A 20 7.08 -4.89 -4.96
CA TYR A 20 8.41 -5.48 -4.84
C TYR A 20 8.97 -6.09 -6.14
N GLY A 21 8.41 -5.71 -7.29
CA GLY A 21 8.81 -6.22 -8.60
C GLY A 21 8.11 -7.53 -8.99
N ARG A 22 8.18 -7.86 -10.29
CA ARG A 22 7.59 -9.09 -10.85
C ARG A 22 8.37 -10.37 -10.47
N SER A 23 9.65 -10.23 -10.17
CA SER A 23 10.58 -11.33 -9.82
C SER A 23 11.79 -10.77 -9.06
N GLY A 24 12.47 -11.60 -8.26
CA GLY A 24 13.69 -11.23 -7.53
C GLY A 24 13.81 -11.93 -6.17
N ASN A 25 14.87 -11.62 -5.42
CA ASN A 25 15.14 -12.23 -4.10
C ASN A 25 14.25 -11.69 -2.96
N HIS A 26 13.39 -10.71 -3.24
CA HIS A 26 12.49 -10.19 -2.22
C HIS A 26 11.34 -11.19 -1.98
N PRO A 27 11.02 -11.57 -0.73
CA PRO A 27 10.01 -12.59 -0.43
C PRO A 27 8.62 -12.31 -1.04
N MET A 28 8.30 -11.03 -1.22
CA MET A 28 7.03 -10.56 -1.78
C MET A 28 7.07 -10.28 -3.29
N ALA A 29 8.20 -10.52 -3.97
CA ALA A 29 8.28 -10.36 -5.43
C ALA A 29 7.35 -11.36 -6.13
N GLY A 30 6.72 -10.92 -7.22
CA GLY A 30 5.79 -11.74 -8.00
C GLY A 30 4.42 -11.99 -7.35
N LYS A 31 4.17 -11.48 -6.13
CA LYS A 31 2.87 -11.61 -5.44
C LYS A 31 2.02 -10.34 -5.59
N THR A 32 0.72 -10.52 -5.78
CA THR A 32 -0.26 -9.44 -5.63
C THR A 32 -0.53 -9.22 -4.16
N LEU A 33 -0.39 -7.97 -3.71
CA LEU A 33 -0.51 -7.60 -2.30
C LEU A 33 -1.82 -6.86 -2.07
N GLN A 34 -2.54 -7.25 -1.03
CA GLN A 34 -3.75 -6.57 -0.58
C GLN A 34 -3.45 -5.91 0.76
N PHE A 35 -3.68 -4.61 0.85
CA PHE A 35 -3.45 -3.84 2.07
C PHE A 35 -4.75 -3.18 2.51
N LYS A 36 -5.02 -3.26 3.81
CA LYS A 36 -6.01 -2.42 4.48
C LYS A 36 -5.27 -1.31 5.22
N LEU A 37 -5.44 -0.08 4.77
CA LEU A 37 -4.74 1.08 5.30
C LEU A 37 -5.72 1.95 6.08
N ARG A 38 -5.34 2.35 7.30
CA ARG A 38 -6.10 3.28 8.13
C ARG A 38 -5.27 4.51 8.40
N VAL A 39 -5.79 5.69 8.10
CA VAL A 39 -5.11 6.94 8.43
C VAL A 39 -5.32 7.24 9.91
N THR A 40 -4.27 7.11 10.72
CA THR A 40 -4.36 7.37 12.17
C THR A 40 -4.08 8.82 12.53
N ASN A 41 -3.20 9.49 11.78
CA ASN A 41 -2.84 10.89 11.98
C ASN A 41 -2.29 11.48 10.66
N ILE A 42 -2.56 12.75 10.39
CA ILE A 42 -1.96 13.49 9.27
C ILE A 42 -1.14 14.64 9.87
N LYS A 43 0.19 14.49 9.87
CA LYS A 43 1.09 15.57 10.24
C LYS A 43 1.18 16.55 9.06
N ARG A 44 0.61 17.74 9.20
CA ARG A 44 0.88 18.84 8.26
C ARG A 44 2.27 19.42 8.56
N PRO A 45 3.03 19.81 7.52
CA PRO A 45 4.31 20.51 7.70
C PRO A 45 4.12 21.84 8.41
#